data_AF-A0A6J0H098-F1
#
_entry.id   AF-A0A6J0H098-F1
#
_cell.length_a   1.000
_cell.length_b   1.000
_cell.length_c   1.000
_cell.angle_alpha   90.00
_cell.angle_beta   90.00
_cell.angle_gamma   90.00
#
_symmetry.space_group_name_H-M   'P 1'
#
loop_
_entity.id
_entity.type
_entity.pdbx_description
1 polymer ?
#
loop_
_entity_poly.entity_id
_entity_poly.type
_entity_poly.pdbx_seq_one_letter_code
_entity_poly.pdbx_strand_id
1 'polypeptide(L)'
;MRPRPGPAPAAALTDVVILEAMDILFRIRGGLDLAFQLATTDEASTKKALGYVFSDLANKLSSEVLVLRICHSSVYVWPNNGMTTVPDLTDESACKEITRFIQFDQDDETKRKPGKKKDKKLPDTQQIVNVDLMLEMTSSLAALAPVIERENKEHHYINMTLPVDVVVSVSPEETWGKRNSFVLSLSVQVYLVHGVYSYHHYMQDRTDDSGWGCAYRSLQTICSWFKHQGYIDRPIPTHKEIQQALVDAGDKPAAFVGSRQWIGSIEVQLVLNQLFGITSKILFVSQGSELALQGRELANHFKTEGTPIMIGGGVLAHTILGVAWNEITGQIKYLILDPHYTGGEDLHVILEKGWCGWKGPEFWNKDAYYNLCLPQRPKAI
;
A
#
# COMPACT_ATOMS: atom_id res chain seq x y z
N MET A 1 38.37 -42.63 43.18
CA MET A 1 38.30 -42.11 41.81
C MET A 1 36.83 -41.96 41.43
N ARG A 2 36.35 -40.73 41.22
CA ARG A 2 34.96 -40.45 40.82
C ARG A 2 34.80 -40.68 39.30
N PRO A 3 33.69 -41.24 38.80
CA PRO A 3 33.44 -41.37 37.37
C PRO A 3 33.03 -40.02 36.77
N ARG A 4 33.47 -39.77 35.53
CA ARG A 4 33.19 -38.55 34.74
C ARG A 4 31.70 -38.47 34.37
N PRO A 5 31.11 -37.27 34.28
CA PRO A 5 29.76 -37.11 33.75
C PRO A 5 29.77 -37.26 32.23
N GLY A 6 28.84 -38.04 31.69
CA GLY A 6 28.61 -38.18 30.24
C GLY A 6 27.97 -36.92 29.63
N PRO A 7 28.06 -36.74 28.30
CA PRO A 7 27.50 -35.57 27.63
C PRO A 7 25.97 -35.63 27.64
N ALA A 8 25.34 -34.48 27.89
CA ALA A 8 23.89 -34.31 27.80
C ALA A 8 23.41 -34.47 26.35
N PRO A 9 22.20 -35.00 26.12
CA PRO A 9 21.65 -35.14 24.77
C PRO A 9 21.32 -33.76 24.19
N ALA A 10 21.79 -33.52 22.97
CA ALA A 10 21.43 -32.34 22.18
C ALA A 10 19.93 -32.43 21.86
N ALA A 11 19.17 -31.43 22.31
CA ALA A 11 17.80 -31.22 21.88
C ALA A 11 17.82 -30.90 20.38
N ALA A 12 17.16 -31.74 19.58
CA ALA A 12 16.89 -31.45 18.19
C ALA A 12 15.87 -30.30 18.13
N LEU A 13 16.32 -29.11 17.73
CA LEU A 13 15.46 -28.05 17.23
C LEU A 13 15.03 -28.44 15.81
N THR A 14 13.96 -29.22 15.72
CA THR A 14 13.17 -29.32 14.49
C THR A 14 12.18 -28.17 14.47
N ASP A 15 12.57 -27.07 13.84
CA ASP A 15 11.64 -26.11 13.25
C ASP A 15 12.25 -25.66 11.92
N VAL A 16 12.16 -26.57 10.95
CA VAL A 16 12.25 -26.22 9.53
C VAL A 16 10.96 -25.49 9.22
N VAL A 17 10.97 -24.16 9.33
CA VAL A 17 9.92 -23.34 8.72
C VAL A 17 10.06 -23.54 7.21
N ILE A 18 9.08 -24.26 6.66
CA ILE A 18 8.91 -24.50 5.24
C ILE A 18 8.81 -23.13 4.56
N LEU A 19 9.61 -22.93 3.51
CA LEU A 19 9.61 -21.78 2.62
C LEU A 19 8.16 -21.36 2.29
N GLU A 20 7.70 -20.23 2.81
CA GLU A 20 6.40 -19.67 2.44
C GLU A 20 6.44 -19.29 0.96
N ALA A 21 5.50 -19.84 0.19
CA ALA A 21 5.40 -19.68 -1.25
C ALA A 21 5.18 -18.21 -1.65
N MET A 22 5.77 -17.80 -2.77
CA MET A 22 5.58 -16.45 -3.34
C MET A 22 4.09 -16.13 -3.53
N ASP A 23 3.70 -14.88 -3.27
CA ASP A 23 2.35 -14.38 -3.48
C ASP A 23 1.84 -14.60 -4.91
N ILE A 24 0.52 -14.84 -5.01
CA ILE A 24 -0.20 -14.93 -6.28
C ILE A 24 -0.69 -13.52 -6.65
N LEU A 25 -0.38 -13.11 -7.88
CA LEU A 25 -0.76 -11.81 -8.40
C LEU A 25 -2.00 -11.93 -9.28
N PHE A 26 -3.15 -11.45 -8.81
CA PHE A 26 -4.36 -11.34 -9.63
C PHE A 26 -4.37 -10.01 -10.38
N ARG A 27 -4.34 -10.06 -11.71
CA ARG A 27 -4.45 -8.87 -12.57
C ARG A 27 -5.83 -8.83 -13.23
N ILE A 28 -6.70 -7.98 -12.70
CA ILE A 28 -8.07 -7.78 -13.14
C ILE A 28 -8.09 -6.71 -14.22
N ARG A 29 -8.50 -7.07 -15.43
CA ARG A 29 -8.61 -6.16 -16.57
C ARG A 29 -10.02 -6.14 -17.13
N GLY A 30 -10.47 -5.00 -17.62
CA GLY A 30 -11.77 -4.88 -18.27
C GLY A 30 -12.08 -3.46 -18.70
N GLY A 31 -13.24 -3.27 -19.29
CA GLY A 31 -13.80 -1.97 -19.62
C GLY A 31 -15.13 -1.79 -18.93
N LEU A 32 -15.35 -0.60 -18.35
CA LEU A 32 -16.64 -0.21 -17.82
C LEU A 32 -17.26 0.83 -18.75
N ASP A 33 -18.29 0.42 -19.46
CA ASP A 33 -18.99 1.29 -20.40
C ASP A 33 -19.92 2.25 -19.64
N LEU A 34 -19.77 3.54 -19.95
CA LEU A 34 -20.47 4.65 -19.34
C LEU A 34 -21.24 5.35 -20.45
N ALA A 35 -22.56 5.33 -20.36
CA ALA A 35 -23.44 6.01 -21.30
C ALA A 35 -24.47 6.84 -20.57
N PHE A 36 -24.49 8.16 -20.81
CA PHE A 36 -25.41 9.07 -20.15
C PHE A 36 -25.75 10.28 -21.01
N GLN A 37 -26.90 10.89 -20.70
CA GLN A 37 -27.38 12.09 -21.35
C GLN A 37 -27.11 13.33 -20.49
N LEU A 38 -26.73 14.42 -21.15
CA LEU A 38 -26.59 15.74 -20.55
C LEU A 38 -27.58 16.70 -21.20
N ALA A 39 -28.40 17.36 -20.38
CA ALA A 39 -29.28 18.43 -20.83
C ALA A 39 -28.53 19.72 -21.16
N THR A 40 -27.38 19.96 -20.50
CA THR A 40 -26.53 21.14 -20.66
C THR A 40 -25.05 20.75 -20.51
N THR A 41 -24.15 21.52 -21.13
CA THR A 41 -22.69 21.27 -21.11
C THR A 41 -21.95 22.09 -20.05
N ASP A 42 -22.66 22.68 -19.09
CA ASP A 42 -22.03 23.43 -18.00
C ASP A 42 -21.28 22.48 -17.05
N GLU A 43 -20.24 23.00 -16.41
CA GLU A 43 -19.34 22.23 -15.56
C GLU A 43 -20.06 21.60 -14.37
N ALA A 44 -21.03 22.30 -13.77
CA ALA A 44 -21.76 21.82 -12.61
C ALA A 44 -22.68 20.64 -12.96
N SER A 45 -23.44 20.75 -14.05
CA SER A 45 -24.30 19.67 -14.54
C SER A 45 -23.50 18.45 -14.99
N THR A 46 -22.35 18.67 -15.64
CA THR A 46 -21.46 17.60 -16.06
C THR A 46 -20.86 16.86 -14.86
N LYS A 47 -20.36 17.59 -13.85
CA LYS A 47 -19.87 17.01 -12.59
C LYS A 47 -20.94 16.19 -11.87
N LYS A 48 -22.17 16.71 -11.81
CA LYS A 48 -23.30 16.02 -11.18
C LYS A 48 -23.67 14.74 -11.92
N ALA A 49 -23.74 14.78 -13.25
CA ALA A 49 -24.03 13.62 -14.08
C ALA A 49 -22.94 12.54 -13.95
N LEU A 50 -21.66 12.93 -14.04
CA LEU A 50 -20.55 12.02 -13.81
C LEU A 50 -20.59 11.41 -12.40
N GLY A 51 -20.88 12.21 -11.37
CA GLY A 51 -21.02 11.71 -9.99
C GLY A 51 -22.11 10.64 -9.86
N TYR A 52 -23.26 10.84 -10.51
CA TYR A 52 -24.32 9.84 -10.56
C TYR A 52 -23.86 8.56 -11.29
N VAL A 53 -23.23 8.70 -12.45
CA VAL A 53 -22.77 7.57 -13.27
C VAL A 53 -21.70 6.76 -12.53
N PHE A 54 -20.75 7.39 -11.85
CA PHE A 54 -19.76 6.69 -11.02
C PHE A 54 -20.41 6.00 -9.81
N SER A 55 -21.43 6.62 -9.20
CA SER A 55 -22.19 5.97 -8.12
C SER A 55 -22.96 4.75 -8.61
N ASP A 56 -23.59 4.82 -9.79
CA ASP A 56 -24.28 3.68 -10.41
C ASP A 56 -23.30 2.55 -10.74
N LEU A 57 -22.13 2.91 -11.27
CA LEU A 57 -21.07 1.95 -11.57
C LEU A 57 -20.56 1.25 -10.29
N ALA A 58 -20.33 2.01 -9.22
CA ALA A 58 -19.95 1.46 -7.93
C ALA A 58 -21.01 0.50 -7.40
N ASN A 59 -22.30 0.87 -7.49
CA ASN A 59 -23.40 0.00 -7.10
C ASN A 59 -23.45 -1.29 -7.92
N LYS A 60 -23.23 -1.22 -9.24
CA LYS A 60 -23.16 -2.40 -10.12
C LYS A 60 -22.01 -3.33 -9.73
N LEU A 61 -20.81 -2.80 -9.51
CA LEU A 61 -19.65 -3.58 -9.05
C LEU A 61 -19.87 -4.22 -7.67
N SER A 62 -20.66 -3.61 -6.79
CA SER A 62 -21.04 -4.17 -5.49
C SER A 62 -22.26 -5.10 -5.51
N SER A 63 -22.94 -5.22 -6.65
CA SER A 63 -24.13 -6.05 -6.80
C SER A 63 -23.80 -7.45 -7.33
N GLU A 64 -24.78 -8.34 -7.33
CA GLU A 64 -24.62 -9.72 -7.79
C GLU A 64 -24.37 -9.86 -9.30
N VAL A 65 -24.40 -8.75 -10.08
CA VAL A 65 -24.14 -8.77 -11.52
C VAL A 65 -22.65 -8.75 -11.86
N LEU A 66 -21.76 -8.51 -10.90
CA LEU A 66 -20.31 -8.55 -11.14
C LEU A 66 -19.87 -9.98 -11.38
N VAL A 67 -19.17 -10.20 -12.50
CA VAL A 67 -18.60 -11.50 -12.88
C VAL A 67 -17.10 -11.34 -13.16
N LEU A 68 -16.30 -12.20 -12.55
CA LEU A 68 -14.87 -12.29 -12.81
C LEU A 68 -14.58 -13.60 -13.54
N ARG A 69 -13.99 -13.50 -14.74
CA ARG A 69 -13.56 -14.67 -15.52
C ARG A 69 -12.07 -14.86 -15.35
N ILE A 70 -11.65 -16.05 -14.95
CA ILE A 70 -10.22 -16.37 -14.89
C ILE A 70 -9.74 -16.71 -16.30
N CYS A 71 -8.77 -15.96 -16.82
CA CYS A 71 -8.27 -16.15 -18.18
C CYS A 71 -7.65 -17.55 -18.36
N HIS A 72 -7.73 -18.09 -19.58
CA HIS A 72 -7.26 -19.44 -19.92
C HIS A 72 -7.90 -20.56 -19.07
N SER A 73 -9.14 -20.33 -18.62
CA SER A 73 -9.93 -21.31 -17.89
C SER A 73 -11.42 -21.17 -18.21
N SER A 74 -12.21 -22.15 -17.80
CA SER A 74 -13.69 -22.07 -17.82
C SER A 74 -14.27 -21.57 -16.49
N VAL A 75 -13.45 -20.94 -15.64
CA VAL A 75 -13.84 -20.49 -14.30
C VAL A 75 -14.45 -19.09 -14.37
N TYR A 76 -15.70 -18.99 -13.94
CA TYR A 76 -16.39 -17.74 -13.68
C TYR A 76 -16.73 -17.65 -12.20
N VAL A 77 -16.59 -16.46 -11.64
CA VAL A 77 -16.74 -16.17 -10.22
C VAL A 77 -17.68 -14.99 -10.08
N TRP A 78 -18.74 -15.15 -9.30
CA TRP A 78 -19.61 -14.08 -8.86
C TRP A 78 -19.21 -13.73 -7.42
N PRO A 79 -18.32 -12.74 -7.21
CA PRO A 79 -17.71 -12.51 -5.90
C PRO A 79 -18.73 -12.10 -4.84
N ASN A 80 -19.83 -11.46 -5.23
CA ASN A 80 -20.81 -10.90 -4.30
C ASN A 80 -21.86 -11.90 -3.80
N ASN A 81 -22.10 -13.02 -4.51
CA ASN A 81 -23.05 -14.07 -4.09
C ASN A 81 -22.38 -15.43 -3.82
N GLY A 82 -21.06 -15.56 -4.04
CA GLY A 82 -20.29 -16.77 -3.79
C GLY A 82 -20.49 -17.88 -4.82
N MET A 83 -21.17 -17.60 -5.93
CA MET A 83 -21.38 -18.57 -6.99
C MET A 83 -20.11 -18.71 -7.84
N THR A 84 -19.72 -19.94 -8.14
CA THR A 84 -18.60 -20.26 -9.04
C THR A 84 -19.05 -21.34 -10.04
N THR A 85 -18.46 -21.37 -11.23
CA THR A 85 -18.74 -22.46 -12.19
C THR A 85 -18.03 -23.77 -11.85
N VAL A 86 -17.18 -23.78 -10.81
CA VAL A 86 -16.39 -24.94 -10.39
C VAL A 86 -16.84 -25.39 -9.00
N PRO A 87 -17.56 -26.51 -8.88
CA PRO A 87 -18.06 -27.01 -7.59
C PRO A 87 -16.97 -27.37 -6.57
N ASP A 88 -15.77 -27.70 -7.05
CA ASP A 88 -14.65 -28.16 -6.23
C ASP A 88 -13.87 -27.01 -5.56
N LEU A 89 -14.12 -25.75 -5.96
CA LEU A 89 -13.53 -24.55 -5.38
C LEU A 89 -14.49 -24.00 -4.32
N THR A 90 -14.28 -24.38 -3.06
CA THR A 90 -15.13 -23.95 -1.94
C THR A 90 -14.57 -22.70 -1.27
N ASP A 91 -15.39 -22.06 -0.43
CA ASP A 91 -14.97 -20.90 0.35
C ASP A 91 -13.75 -21.19 1.27
N GLU A 92 -13.49 -22.45 1.58
CA GLU A 92 -12.39 -22.90 2.45
C GLU A 92 -11.13 -23.31 1.67
N SER A 93 -11.22 -23.44 0.34
CA SER A 93 -10.08 -23.76 -0.51
C SER A 93 -8.99 -22.69 -0.44
N ALA A 94 -7.73 -23.10 -0.54
CA ALA A 94 -6.60 -22.17 -0.63
C ALA A 94 -6.57 -21.49 -2.01
N CYS A 95 -6.22 -20.21 -2.08
CA CYS A 95 -6.15 -19.44 -3.33
C CYS A 95 -5.25 -20.09 -4.39
N LYS A 96 -4.18 -20.80 -3.99
CA LYS A 96 -3.32 -21.55 -4.91
C LYS A 96 -4.04 -22.62 -5.73
N GLU A 97 -5.20 -23.11 -5.28
CA GLU A 97 -5.95 -24.15 -5.98
C GLU A 97 -6.52 -23.65 -7.32
N ILE A 98 -6.73 -22.34 -7.48
CA ILE A 98 -7.22 -21.76 -8.74
C ILE A 98 -6.33 -22.11 -9.94
N THR A 99 -5.03 -22.25 -9.67
CA THR A 99 -4.00 -22.51 -10.67
C THR A 99 -4.16 -23.87 -11.34
N ARG A 100 -4.81 -24.84 -10.67
CA ARG A 100 -5.12 -26.16 -11.22
C ARG A 100 -6.12 -26.10 -12.38
N PHE A 101 -6.92 -25.05 -12.45
CA PHE A 101 -7.98 -24.89 -13.43
C PHE A 101 -7.57 -24.02 -14.63
N ILE A 102 -6.37 -23.43 -14.59
CA ILE A 102 -5.82 -22.62 -15.68
C ILE A 102 -5.08 -23.55 -16.65
N GLN A 103 -5.54 -23.58 -17.89
CA GLN A 103 -4.86 -24.28 -18.98
C GLN A 103 -3.68 -23.43 -19.43
N PHE A 104 -2.45 -23.91 -19.22
CA PHE A 104 -1.28 -23.32 -19.85
C PHE A 104 -1.22 -23.78 -21.30
N ASP A 105 -1.63 -22.92 -22.24
CA ASP A 105 -1.32 -23.12 -23.65
C ASP A 105 0.21 -23.00 -23.84
N GLN A 106 0.86 -24.14 -24.08
CA GLN A 106 2.17 -24.17 -24.73
C GLN A 106 1.94 -24.07 -26.24
N ASP A 107 2.06 -22.87 -26.80
CA ASP A 107 2.36 -22.64 -28.21
C ASP A 107 3.40 -21.50 -28.24
N ASP A 108 4.62 -21.71 -28.74
CA ASP A 108 4.87 -21.83 -30.18
C ASP A 108 5.99 -22.84 -30.56
N GLU A 109 5.66 -23.69 -31.53
CA GLU A 109 6.49 -24.38 -32.53
C GLU A 109 7.98 -24.71 -32.22
N THR A 110 8.27 -25.98 -31.87
CA THR A 110 9.10 -26.88 -32.70
C THR A 110 9.15 -28.32 -32.17
N LYS A 111 8.67 -29.24 -33.01
CA LYS A 111 8.77 -30.71 -33.00
C LYS A 111 9.88 -31.32 -32.11
N ARG A 112 9.50 -32.22 -31.17
CA ARG A 112 10.16 -33.56 -30.95
C ARG A 112 9.49 -34.43 -29.84
N LYS A 113 8.93 -35.56 -30.30
CA LYS A 113 8.74 -36.93 -29.74
C LYS A 113 8.40 -37.17 -28.24
N PRO A 114 7.57 -38.19 -27.93
CA PRO A 114 7.12 -38.50 -26.57
C PRO A 114 8.19 -39.30 -25.80
N GLY A 115 8.60 -38.79 -24.64
CA GLY A 115 9.55 -39.47 -23.76
C GLY A 115 9.29 -39.14 -22.29
N LYS A 116 8.81 -40.16 -21.56
CA LYS A 116 8.81 -40.38 -20.10
C LYS A 116 8.51 -39.19 -19.18
N LYS A 117 7.38 -39.32 -18.46
CA LYS A 117 7.02 -38.58 -17.23
C LYS A 117 8.24 -38.28 -16.37
N LYS A 118 8.53 -37.00 -16.21
CA LYS A 118 9.44 -36.45 -15.21
C LYS A 118 8.71 -35.27 -14.60
N ASP A 119 8.43 -35.34 -13.30
CA ASP A 119 7.83 -34.24 -12.54
C ASP A 119 8.65 -32.97 -12.76
N LYS A 120 8.10 -32.06 -13.56
CA LYS A 120 8.65 -30.72 -13.75
C LYS A 120 8.26 -29.92 -12.51
N LYS A 121 9.22 -29.69 -11.61
CA LYS A 121 9.15 -28.60 -10.63
C LYS A 121 8.72 -27.33 -11.37
N LEU A 122 7.64 -26.70 -10.90
CA LEU A 122 7.19 -25.40 -11.39
C LEU A 122 8.36 -24.40 -11.25
N PRO A 123 8.67 -23.60 -12.28
CA PRO A 123 9.69 -22.57 -12.18
C PRO A 123 9.29 -21.51 -11.15
N ASP A 124 10.29 -21.05 -10.41
CA ASP A 124 10.28 -20.09 -9.30
C ASP A 124 10.03 -18.65 -9.83
N THR A 125 8.89 -18.46 -10.50
CA THR A 125 8.44 -17.20 -11.07
C THR A 125 7.11 -16.80 -10.45
N GLN A 126 7.01 -15.54 -10.01
CA GLN A 126 5.81 -14.95 -9.42
C GLN A 126 4.57 -15.26 -10.28
N GLN A 127 3.56 -15.88 -9.68
CA GLN A 127 2.44 -16.46 -10.40
C GLN A 127 1.37 -15.40 -10.68
N ILE A 128 1.22 -15.01 -11.95
CA ILE A 128 0.23 -14.03 -12.38
C ILE A 128 -1.02 -14.73 -12.90
N VAL A 129 -2.16 -14.46 -12.27
CA VAL A 129 -3.48 -14.90 -12.71
C VAL A 129 -4.19 -13.71 -13.35
N ASN A 130 -4.36 -13.77 -14.67
CA ASN A 130 -5.14 -12.77 -15.38
C ASN A 130 -6.64 -13.03 -15.16
N VAL A 131 -7.39 -11.96 -14.91
CA VAL A 131 -8.83 -12.00 -14.65
C VAL A 131 -9.51 -10.96 -15.53
N ASP A 132 -10.58 -11.33 -16.21
CA ASP A 132 -11.41 -10.39 -16.94
C ASP A 132 -12.58 -9.95 -16.06
N LEU A 133 -12.77 -8.64 -15.96
CA LEU A 133 -13.92 -8.00 -15.31
C LEU A 133 -15.08 -7.95 -16.30
N MET A 134 -16.22 -8.48 -15.90
CA MET A 134 -17.44 -8.55 -16.70
C MET A 134 -18.66 -8.18 -15.84
N LEU A 135 -19.72 -7.69 -16.48
CA LEU A 135 -21.03 -7.49 -15.87
C LEU A 135 -22.04 -8.40 -16.56
N GLU A 136 -22.85 -9.11 -15.77
CA GLU A 136 -23.90 -9.96 -16.28
C GLU A 136 -25.01 -9.11 -16.92
N MET A 137 -25.20 -9.27 -18.24
CA MET A 137 -26.11 -8.43 -19.03
C MET A 137 -27.58 -8.85 -18.91
N THR A 138 -27.86 -10.06 -18.43
CA THR A 138 -29.21 -10.63 -18.40
C THR A 138 -29.43 -11.40 -17.11
N SER A 139 -30.38 -10.96 -16.30
CA SER A 139 -30.98 -11.81 -15.26
C SER A 139 -32.09 -12.67 -15.88
N SER A 140 -32.50 -13.75 -15.20
CA SER A 140 -33.59 -14.65 -15.63
C SER A 140 -34.99 -14.02 -15.62
N LEU A 141 -35.09 -12.69 -15.55
CA LEU A 141 -36.34 -11.95 -15.57
C LEU A 141 -37.01 -12.01 -16.94
N ALA A 142 -38.34 -12.05 -16.94
CA ALA A 142 -39.14 -12.07 -18.16
C ALA A 142 -38.84 -10.84 -19.04
N ALA A 143 -38.66 -11.06 -20.35
CA ALA A 143 -38.42 -10.01 -21.31
C ALA A 143 -39.54 -8.95 -21.25
N LEU A 144 -39.20 -7.74 -20.83
CA LEU A 144 -40.10 -6.60 -20.87
C LEU A 144 -40.08 -5.99 -22.28
N ALA A 145 -41.25 -5.60 -22.78
CA ALA A 145 -41.33 -4.87 -24.04
C ALA A 145 -40.63 -3.51 -23.89
N PRO A 146 -39.78 -3.08 -24.84
CA PRO A 146 -39.11 -1.79 -24.77
C PRO A 146 -40.14 -0.66 -24.85
N VAL A 147 -40.07 0.28 -23.91
CA VAL A 147 -40.83 1.52 -23.97
C VAL A 147 -39.99 2.54 -24.73
N ILE A 148 -40.47 2.97 -25.90
CA ILE A 148 -39.82 3.99 -26.72
C ILE A 148 -40.48 5.33 -26.42
N GLU A 149 -39.77 6.21 -25.72
CA GLU A 149 -40.18 7.59 -25.50
C GLU A 149 -39.45 8.52 -26.47
N ARG A 150 -40.19 9.42 -27.12
CA ARG A 150 -39.63 10.47 -27.99
C ARG A 150 -39.62 11.78 -27.23
N GLU A 151 -38.44 12.24 -26.83
CA GLU A 151 -38.27 13.57 -26.24
C GLU A 151 -37.80 14.58 -27.30
N ASN A 152 -38.47 15.73 -27.39
CA ASN A 152 -38.19 16.78 -28.38
C ASN A 152 -37.20 17.85 -27.86
N LYS A 153 -36.32 17.51 -26.92
CA LYS A 153 -35.32 18.45 -26.34
C LYS A 153 -33.93 18.12 -26.85
N GLU A 154 -33.13 19.16 -27.10
CA GLU A 154 -31.71 19.00 -27.39
C GLU A 154 -30.99 18.44 -26.16
N HIS A 155 -30.17 17.42 -26.37
CA HIS A 155 -29.38 16.77 -25.35
C HIS A 155 -28.06 16.29 -25.95
N HIS A 156 -27.03 16.19 -25.12
CA HIS A 156 -25.76 15.60 -25.49
C HIS A 156 -25.70 14.17 -24.97
N TYR A 157 -25.43 13.22 -25.86
CA TYR A 157 -25.20 11.84 -25.48
C TYR A 157 -23.71 11.59 -25.36
N ILE A 158 -23.25 11.18 -24.19
CA ILE A 158 -21.85 10.82 -23.93
C ILE A 158 -21.79 9.31 -23.79
N ASN A 159 -20.88 8.71 -24.55
CA ASN A 159 -20.50 7.31 -24.43
C ASN A 159 -18.98 7.23 -24.27
N MET A 160 -18.52 6.54 -23.23
CA MET A 160 -17.11 6.33 -22.97
C MET A 160 -16.88 4.98 -22.29
N THR A 161 -15.76 4.35 -22.58
CA THR A 161 -15.32 3.12 -21.88
C THR A 161 -14.18 3.48 -20.95
N LEU A 162 -14.36 3.23 -19.64
CA LEU A 162 -13.29 3.41 -18.66
C LEU A 162 -12.46 2.13 -18.58
N PRO A 163 -11.16 2.16 -18.94
CA PRO A 163 -10.30 0.99 -18.80
C PRO A 163 -10.02 0.72 -17.31
N VAL A 164 -10.09 -0.54 -16.93
CA VAL A 164 -9.76 -1.05 -15.60
C VAL A 164 -8.56 -1.99 -15.74
N ASP A 165 -7.51 -1.75 -14.95
CA ASP A 165 -6.35 -2.63 -14.80
C ASP A 165 -5.90 -2.56 -13.33
N VAL A 166 -6.34 -3.54 -12.53
CA VAL A 166 -6.14 -3.60 -11.08
C VAL A 166 -5.33 -4.84 -10.75
N VAL A 167 -4.38 -4.69 -9.85
CA VAL A 167 -3.49 -5.78 -9.42
C VAL A 167 -3.66 -6.01 -7.93
N VAL A 168 -3.93 -7.27 -7.54
CA VAL A 168 -4.10 -7.69 -6.15
C VAL A 168 -3.11 -8.81 -5.84
N SER A 169 -2.29 -8.62 -4.79
CA SER A 169 -1.37 -9.65 -4.27
C SER A 169 -2.05 -10.43 -3.16
N VAL A 170 -2.07 -11.75 -3.26
CA VAL A 170 -2.75 -12.64 -2.31
C VAL A 170 -1.80 -13.77 -1.91
N SER A 171 -1.75 -14.07 -0.61
CA SER A 171 -0.96 -15.21 -0.11
C SER A 171 -1.53 -16.53 -0.65
N PRO A 172 -0.69 -17.50 -1.09
CA PRO A 172 -1.16 -18.76 -1.66
C PRO A 172 -2.05 -19.59 -0.72
N GLU A 173 -1.86 -19.43 0.58
CA GLU A 173 -2.59 -20.14 1.65
C GLU A 173 -3.83 -19.38 2.14
N GLU A 174 -4.09 -18.17 1.62
CA GLU A 174 -5.30 -17.44 1.96
C GLU A 174 -6.54 -18.17 1.43
N THR A 175 -7.63 -18.16 2.21
CA THR A 175 -8.87 -18.83 1.84
C THR A 175 -9.59 -18.08 0.72
N TRP A 176 -10.04 -18.83 -0.29
CA TRP A 176 -10.76 -18.35 -1.46
C TRP A 176 -12.03 -17.59 -1.10
N GLY A 177 -12.79 -18.12 -0.13
CA GLY A 177 -14.07 -17.58 0.34
C GLY A 177 -13.98 -16.44 1.33
N LYS A 178 -12.79 -15.85 1.56
CA LYS A 178 -12.74 -14.48 2.06
C LYS A 178 -13.31 -13.59 0.96
N ARG A 179 -14.64 -13.53 0.90
CA ARG A 179 -15.59 -12.83 0.00
C ARG A 179 -15.30 -11.34 -0.24
N ASN A 180 -14.24 -10.86 0.40
CA ASN A 180 -13.84 -9.51 0.61
C ASN A 180 -12.44 -9.23 0.03
N SER A 181 -11.65 -10.22 -0.40
CA SER A 181 -10.33 -9.95 -0.99
C SER A 181 -10.41 -9.24 -2.34
N PHE A 182 -11.40 -9.59 -3.18
CA PHE A 182 -11.58 -8.97 -4.50
C PHE A 182 -12.42 -7.67 -4.47
N VAL A 183 -13.37 -7.53 -3.54
CA VAL A 183 -14.31 -6.37 -3.48
C VAL A 183 -13.90 -5.33 -2.43
N LEU A 184 -13.24 -5.69 -1.32
CA LEU A 184 -12.64 -4.67 -0.41
C LEU A 184 -11.50 -3.91 -1.09
N SER A 185 -10.88 -4.48 -2.12
CA SER A 185 -9.87 -3.82 -2.95
C SER A 185 -10.41 -2.55 -3.64
N LEU A 186 -11.72 -2.43 -3.85
CA LEU A 186 -12.33 -1.23 -4.45
C LEU A 186 -12.60 -0.07 -3.46
N SER A 187 -12.51 -0.31 -2.14
CA SER A 187 -12.77 0.73 -1.12
C SER A 187 -11.55 1.10 -0.27
N VAL A 188 -10.49 0.29 -0.30
CA VAL A 188 -9.19 0.66 0.27
C VAL A 188 -8.42 1.48 -0.75
N GLN A 189 -8.30 2.78 -0.51
CA GLN A 189 -7.44 3.63 -1.32
C GLN A 189 -6.05 3.73 -0.71
N VAL A 190 -5.04 3.63 -1.55
CA VAL A 190 -3.63 3.74 -1.15
C VAL A 190 -3.14 5.13 -1.53
N TYR A 191 -2.67 5.87 -0.55
CA TYR A 191 -2.10 7.21 -0.71
C TYR A 191 -0.64 7.17 -0.27
N LEU A 192 0.27 7.51 -1.18
CA LEU A 192 1.71 7.38 -0.97
C LEU A 192 2.42 8.71 -1.14
N VAL A 193 3.67 8.76 -0.70
CA VAL A 193 4.64 9.80 -1.08
C VAL A 193 4.73 9.89 -2.60
N HIS A 194 4.83 11.12 -3.10
CA HIS A 194 4.99 11.42 -4.52
C HIS A 194 6.47 11.75 -4.80
N GLY A 195 7.14 10.96 -5.64
CA GLY A 195 8.54 11.21 -6.01
C GLY A 195 9.53 10.34 -5.23
N VAL A 196 10.80 10.73 -5.26
CA VAL A 196 11.92 9.87 -4.84
C VAL A 196 12.53 10.35 -3.54
N TYR A 197 12.90 9.44 -2.65
CA TYR A 197 13.63 9.72 -1.43
C TYR A 197 14.71 8.64 -1.23
N SER A 198 15.78 8.98 -0.51
CA SER A 198 16.75 8.01 -0.04
C SER A 198 16.41 7.56 1.38
N TYR A 199 16.64 6.28 1.68
CA TYR A 199 16.45 5.72 3.00
C TYR A 199 17.65 6.01 3.89
N HIS A 200 17.45 6.84 4.92
CA HIS A 200 18.44 7.09 5.96
C HIS A 200 18.11 6.30 7.22
N HIS A 201 19.10 5.59 7.77
CA HIS A 201 18.98 4.69 8.92
C HIS A 201 20.24 4.69 9.79
N TYR A 202 20.24 3.95 10.89
CA TYR A 202 21.36 3.92 11.84
C TYR A 202 22.66 3.44 11.21
N MET A 203 23.78 3.82 11.83
CA MET A 203 25.14 3.39 11.46
C MET A 203 25.65 3.93 10.11
N GLN A 204 24.86 4.77 9.43
CA GLN A 204 25.31 5.50 8.25
C GLN A 204 26.23 6.68 8.62
N ASP A 205 26.97 7.20 7.63
CA ASP A 205 27.84 8.37 7.76
C ASP A 205 28.95 8.24 8.83
N ARG A 206 29.34 6.99 9.16
CA ARG A 206 30.34 6.66 10.20
C ARG A 206 29.96 7.15 11.60
N THR A 207 28.66 7.30 11.86
CA THR A 207 28.14 7.71 13.18
C THR A 207 27.34 6.55 13.78
N ASP A 208 27.72 6.11 14.97
CA ASP A 208 26.88 5.21 15.77
C ASP A 208 25.85 6.03 16.53
N ASP A 209 24.68 6.13 15.91
CA ASP A 209 23.50 6.82 16.41
C ASP A 209 22.40 5.89 16.95
N SER A 210 22.78 4.63 17.20
CA SER A 210 21.90 3.61 17.76
C SER A 210 21.31 4.08 19.10
N GLY A 211 19.98 4.11 19.19
CA GLY A 211 19.25 4.46 20.40
C GLY A 211 18.96 5.95 20.61
N TRP A 212 19.42 6.84 19.73
CA TRP A 212 19.12 8.27 19.83
C TRP A 212 18.92 9.01 18.50
N GLY A 213 19.32 8.41 17.38
CA GLY A 213 19.33 9.04 16.07
C GLY A 213 18.02 8.94 15.26
N CYS A 214 17.00 8.22 15.73
CA CYS A 214 15.86 7.79 14.89
C CYS A 214 15.16 8.97 14.19
N ALA A 215 14.91 10.06 14.93
CA ALA A 215 14.30 11.27 14.39
C ALA A 215 15.24 12.04 13.44
N TYR A 216 16.56 12.00 13.67
CA TYR A 216 17.55 12.59 12.77
C TYR A 216 17.53 11.87 11.41
N ARG A 217 17.51 10.53 11.41
CA ARG A 217 17.45 9.71 10.20
C ARG A 217 16.14 9.89 9.44
N SER A 218 15.01 9.97 10.15
CA SER A 218 13.73 10.32 9.53
C SER A 218 13.76 11.72 8.89
N LEU A 219 14.33 12.71 9.58
CA LEU A 219 14.53 14.05 9.02
C LEU A 219 15.45 14.05 7.79
N GLN A 220 16.53 13.26 7.79
CA GLN A 220 17.40 13.11 6.61
C GLN A 220 16.66 12.52 5.41
N THR A 221 15.78 11.54 5.64
CA THR A 221 14.88 10.99 4.61
C THR A 221 13.91 12.05 4.06
N ILE A 222 13.36 12.90 4.92
CA ILE A 222 12.53 14.03 4.48
C ILE A 222 13.37 15.02 3.65
N CYS A 223 14.56 15.38 4.11
CA CYS A 223 15.46 16.29 3.40
C CYS A 223 15.84 15.72 2.02
N SER A 224 16.07 14.41 1.92
CA SER A 224 16.40 13.78 0.64
C SER A 224 15.24 13.84 -0.33
N TRP A 225 14.01 13.68 0.15
CA TRP A 225 12.82 13.91 -0.66
C TRP A 225 12.79 15.35 -1.21
N PHE A 226 12.98 16.38 -0.38
CA PHE A 226 12.97 17.76 -0.89
C PHE A 226 14.11 18.02 -1.88
N LYS A 227 15.27 17.39 -1.67
CA LYS A 227 16.41 17.50 -2.57
C LYS A 227 16.16 16.83 -3.92
N HIS A 228 15.69 15.59 -3.92
CA HIS A 228 15.42 14.83 -5.15
C HIS A 228 14.32 15.46 -6.01
N GLN A 229 13.39 16.16 -5.38
CA GLN A 229 12.31 16.88 -6.07
C GLN A 229 12.73 18.29 -6.52
N GLY A 230 13.97 18.72 -6.24
CA GLY A 230 14.50 20.01 -6.69
C GLY A 230 14.00 21.21 -5.88
N TYR A 231 13.45 21.00 -4.69
CA TYR A 231 13.06 22.11 -3.80
C TYR A 231 14.25 22.71 -3.03
N ILE A 232 15.30 21.92 -2.83
CA ILE A 232 16.53 22.35 -2.14
C ILE A 232 17.76 21.82 -2.88
N ASP A 233 18.81 22.65 -2.96
CA ASP A 233 20.11 22.25 -3.52
C ASP A 233 21.12 21.82 -2.45
N ARG A 234 20.86 22.22 -1.20
CA ARG A 234 21.74 21.98 -0.06
C ARG A 234 21.90 20.47 0.21
N PRO A 235 23.08 19.99 0.62
CA PRO A 235 23.26 18.60 1.04
C PRO A 235 22.36 18.21 2.21
N ILE A 236 22.17 16.89 2.36
CA ILE A 236 21.45 16.32 3.50
C ILE A 236 22.23 16.64 4.78
N PRO A 237 21.59 17.23 5.81
CA PRO A 237 22.31 17.70 6.98
C PRO A 237 22.76 16.52 7.86
N THR A 238 23.95 16.66 8.43
CA THR A 238 24.50 15.75 9.44
C THR A 238 23.81 15.96 10.80
N HIS A 239 23.94 15.01 11.75
CA HIS A 239 23.40 15.19 13.11
C HIS A 239 23.90 16.47 13.76
N LYS A 240 25.18 16.80 13.57
CA LYS A 240 25.79 18.01 14.14
C LYS A 240 25.19 19.29 13.54
N GLU A 241 24.91 19.31 12.23
CA GLU A 241 24.26 20.45 11.57
C GLU A 241 22.80 20.59 12.00
N ILE A 242 22.09 19.47 12.18
CA ILE A 242 20.73 19.45 12.73
C ILE A 242 20.72 20.03 14.16
N GLN A 243 21.65 19.59 15.01
CA GLN A 243 21.80 20.11 16.37
C GLN A 243 22.16 21.59 16.37
N GLN A 244 23.07 22.02 15.48
CA GLN A 244 23.44 23.43 15.34
C GLN A 244 22.24 24.28 14.92
N ALA A 245 21.41 23.79 13.99
CA ALA A 245 20.20 24.49 13.56
C ALA A 245 19.21 24.72 14.72
N LEU A 246 19.09 23.76 15.64
CA LEU A 246 18.26 23.91 16.84
C LEU A 246 18.82 24.94 17.83
N VAL A 247 20.15 25.00 17.98
CA VAL A 247 20.80 26.03 18.78
C VAL A 247 20.65 27.41 18.15
N ASP A 248 20.86 27.51 16.83
CA ASP A 248 20.74 28.76 16.08
C ASP A 248 19.30 29.31 16.09
N ALA A 249 18.31 28.42 16.14
CA ALA A 249 16.90 28.77 16.30
C ALA A 249 16.52 29.14 17.75
N GLY A 250 17.45 29.01 18.71
CA GLY A 250 17.23 29.33 20.13
C GLY A 250 16.45 28.27 20.93
N ASP A 251 16.22 27.08 20.37
CA ASP A 251 15.46 26.00 21.00
C ASP A 251 16.31 25.17 21.98
N LYS A 252 17.60 24.99 21.68
CA LYS A 252 18.53 24.19 22.50
C LYS A 252 19.76 25.00 22.95
N PRO A 253 20.37 24.67 24.10
CA PRO A 253 21.61 25.30 24.53
C PRO A 253 22.80 24.87 23.67
N ALA A 254 23.87 25.66 23.64
CA ALA A 254 25.08 25.37 22.84
C ALA A 254 25.70 23.98 23.12
N ALA A 255 25.59 23.48 24.36
CA ALA A 255 26.06 22.15 24.76
C ALA A 255 25.30 20.99 24.08
N PHE A 256 24.17 21.25 23.42
CA PHE A 256 23.41 20.26 22.67
C PHE A 256 24.15 19.77 21.42
N VAL A 257 25.00 20.62 20.82
CA VAL A 257 25.79 20.27 19.64
C VAL A 257 26.88 19.28 20.00
N GLY A 258 26.93 18.16 19.29
CA GLY A 258 27.80 17.02 19.58
C GLY A 258 27.26 16.08 20.67
N SER A 259 26.07 16.35 21.21
CA SER A 259 25.41 15.44 22.16
C SER A 259 24.81 14.22 21.44
N ARG A 260 24.42 13.21 22.23
CA ARG A 260 23.67 12.03 21.78
C ARG A 260 22.20 12.10 22.20
N GLN A 261 21.64 13.30 22.29
CA GLN A 261 20.25 13.49 22.70
C GLN A 261 19.32 13.31 21.49
N TRP A 262 18.21 12.62 21.73
CA TRP A 262 17.12 12.47 20.76
C TRP A 262 16.37 13.80 20.57
N ILE A 263 15.65 13.90 19.45
CA ILE A 263 14.78 15.05 19.10
C ILE A 263 13.40 14.53 18.73
N GLY A 264 12.38 15.38 18.80
CA GLY A 264 11.00 15.04 18.44
C GLY A 264 10.51 15.73 17.17
N SER A 265 9.23 15.56 16.88
CA SER A 265 8.56 16.08 15.68
C SER A 265 8.56 17.61 15.61
N ILE A 266 8.57 18.29 16.75
CA ILE A 266 8.64 19.76 16.84
C ILE A 266 10.02 20.25 16.43
N GLU A 267 11.08 19.64 16.95
CA GLU A 267 12.45 19.96 16.55
C GLU A 267 12.69 19.64 15.06
N VAL A 268 12.14 18.54 14.55
CA VAL A 268 12.20 18.19 13.12
C VAL A 268 11.56 19.30 12.26
N GLN A 269 10.38 19.79 12.63
CA GLN A 269 9.73 20.93 11.97
C GLN A 269 10.61 22.19 12.03
N LEU A 270 11.17 22.50 13.21
CA LEU A 270 11.99 23.69 13.39
C LEU A 270 13.24 23.65 12.51
N VAL A 271 13.90 22.50 12.41
CA VAL A 271 15.10 22.33 11.57
C VAL A 271 14.77 22.44 10.08
N LEU A 272 13.66 21.85 9.63
CA LEU A 272 13.19 21.99 8.24
C LEU A 272 12.98 23.46 7.86
N ASN A 273 12.36 24.22 8.75
CA ASN A 273 12.15 25.64 8.55
C ASN A 273 13.46 26.43 8.59
N GLN A 274 14.30 26.19 9.60
CA GLN A 274 15.54 26.94 9.81
C GLN A 274 16.57 26.74 8.70
N LEU A 275 16.71 25.51 8.19
CA LEU A 275 17.73 25.19 7.19
C LEU A 275 17.26 25.41 5.75
N PHE A 276 15.96 25.28 5.48
CA PHE A 276 15.43 25.21 4.12
C PHE A 276 14.19 26.09 3.88
N GLY A 277 13.65 26.77 4.89
CA GLY A 277 12.41 27.54 4.77
C GLY A 277 11.17 26.67 4.53
N ILE A 278 11.23 25.38 4.86
CA ILE A 278 10.13 24.44 4.67
C ILE A 278 9.21 24.49 5.88
N THR A 279 7.96 24.89 5.66
CA THR A 279 6.92 24.85 6.69
C THR A 279 6.35 23.44 6.83
N SER A 280 6.06 23.02 8.07
CA SER A 280 5.37 21.75 8.34
C SER A 280 4.10 21.99 9.17
N LYS A 281 3.13 21.08 9.08
CA LYS A 281 2.01 20.96 10.02
C LYS A 281 2.37 19.92 11.09
N ILE A 282 2.00 20.17 12.34
CA ILE A 282 2.07 19.15 13.40
C ILE A 282 0.68 18.62 13.68
N LEU A 283 0.53 17.29 13.60
CA LEU A 283 -0.67 16.58 14.02
C LEU A 283 -0.39 15.92 15.37
N PHE A 284 -1.16 16.29 16.38
CA PHE A 284 -1.05 15.77 17.74
C PHE A 284 -2.08 14.66 17.94
N VAL A 285 -1.62 13.51 18.42
CA VAL A 285 -2.46 12.36 18.76
C VAL A 285 -2.18 11.97 20.21
N SER A 286 -3.21 12.01 21.05
CA SER A 286 -3.06 11.81 22.49
C SER A 286 -2.73 10.36 22.85
N GLN A 287 -3.21 9.40 22.06
CA GLN A 287 -3.04 7.96 22.29
C GLN A 287 -2.82 7.22 20.97
N GLY A 288 -1.91 6.24 20.94
CA GLY A 288 -1.65 5.46 19.72
C GLY A 288 -2.86 4.70 19.20
N SER A 289 -3.82 4.37 20.06
CA SER A 289 -5.11 3.78 19.66
C SER A 289 -5.95 4.71 18.78
N GLU A 290 -5.75 6.02 18.87
CA GLU A 290 -6.47 7.05 18.12
C GLU A 290 -5.81 7.37 16.77
N LEU A 291 -4.61 6.83 16.48
CA LEU A 291 -3.93 7.04 15.19
C LEU A 291 -4.81 6.61 14.01
N ALA A 292 -5.59 5.53 14.17
CA ALA A 292 -6.48 5.04 13.12
C ALA A 292 -7.56 6.07 12.73
N LEU A 293 -7.93 6.97 13.63
CA LEU A 293 -8.90 8.04 13.37
C LEU A 293 -8.32 9.14 12.46
N GLN A 294 -6.99 9.19 12.32
CA GLN A 294 -6.30 10.18 11.48
C GLN A 294 -6.20 9.77 10.01
N GLY A 295 -6.80 8.65 9.61
CA GLY A 295 -6.69 8.12 8.24
C GLY A 295 -7.06 9.12 7.15
N ARG A 296 -8.12 9.90 7.36
CA ARG A 296 -8.54 10.95 6.42
C ARG A 296 -7.50 12.06 6.28
N GLU A 297 -6.92 12.50 7.38
CA GLU A 297 -5.94 13.57 7.40
C GLU A 297 -4.64 13.14 6.70
N LEU A 298 -4.20 11.91 6.98
CA LEU A 298 -3.02 11.31 6.34
C LEU A 298 -3.25 11.07 4.85
N ALA A 299 -4.40 10.52 4.47
CA ALA A 299 -4.78 10.34 3.07
C ALA A 299 -4.77 11.68 2.31
N ASN A 300 -5.37 12.73 2.89
CA ASN A 300 -5.36 14.06 2.31
C ASN A 300 -3.95 14.62 2.17
N HIS A 301 -3.10 14.50 3.20
CA HIS A 301 -1.71 14.94 3.14
C HIS A 301 -0.95 14.27 1.99
N PHE A 302 -1.03 12.94 1.87
CA PHE A 302 -0.35 12.26 0.77
C PHE A 302 -0.94 12.62 -0.59
N LYS A 303 -2.25 12.85 -0.69
CA LYS A 303 -2.91 13.27 -1.92
C LYS A 303 -2.50 14.68 -2.37
N THR A 304 -2.37 15.65 -1.46
CA THR A 304 -2.09 17.06 -1.81
C THR A 304 -0.62 17.40 -1.75
N GLU A 305 0.06 17.00 -0.67
CA GLU A 305 1.47 17.28 -0.42
C GLU A 305 2.37 16.11 -0.82
N GLY A 306 1.97 14.86 -0.55
CA GLY A 306 2.74 13.68 -0.95
C GLY A 306 4.18 13.66 -0.41
N THR A 307 4.44 14.31 0.73
CA THR A 307 5.76 14.34 1.38
C THR A 307 5.84 13.24 2.46
N PRO A 308 7.04 12.69 2.73
CA PRO A 308 7.21 11.74 3.84
C PRO A 308 6.89 12.41 5.18
N ILE A 309 6.24 11.67 6.08
CA ILE A 309 5.83 12.15 7.40
C ILE A 309 6.73 11.52 8.45
N MET A 310 7.32 12.33 9.33
CA MET A 310 7.98 11.81 10.52
C MET A 310 6.95 11.68 11.64
N ILE A 311 6.93 10.53 12.32
CA ILE A 311 6.11 10.30 13.51
C ILE A 311 7.02 10.00 14.69
N GLY A 312 6.82 10.72 15.80
CA GLY A 312 7.52 10.54 17.06
C GLY A 312 6.58 10.11 18.17
N GLY A 313 6.93 9.05 18.90
CA GLY A 313 6.22 8.56 20.09
C GLY A 313 7.20 8.26 21.21
N GLY A 314 7.26 9.14 22.21
CA GLY A 314 8.30 9.10 23.24
C GLY A 314 9.70 9.26 22.64
N VAL A 315 10.57 8.27 22.83
CA VAL A 315 11.97 8.27 22.34
C VAL A 315 12.15 7.59 20.99
N LEU A 316 11.07 7.06 20.40
CA LEU A 316 11.11 6.36 19.11
C LEU A 316 10.52 7.23 18.01
N ALA A 317 11.09 7.11 16.82
CA ALA A 317 10.63 7.79 15.63
C ALA A 317 10.62 6.85 14.43
N HIS A 318 9.63 7.02 13.56
CA HIS A 318 9.52 6.32 12.29
C HIS A 318 9.17 7.30 11.16
N THR A 319 9.30 6.85 9.92
CA THR A 319 8.84 7.62 8.75
C THR A 319 7.64 6.92 8.12
N ILE A 320 6.52 7.61 7.98
CA ILE A 320 5.35 7.13 7.26
C ILE A 320 5.45 7.59 5.80
N LEU A 321 5.41 6.63 4.89
CA LEU A 321 5.52 6.83 3.44
C LEU A 321 4.16 6.74 2.73
N GLY A 322 3.12 6.34 3.44
CA GLY A 322 1.78 6.23 2.89
C GLY A 322 0.80 5.56 3.83
N VAL A 323 -0.47 5.61 3.44
CA VAL A 323 -1.57 4.94 4.13
C VAL A 323 -2.44 4.19 3.13
N ALA A 324 -2.87 2.99 3.51
CA ALA A 324 -3.94 2.28 2.83
C ALA A 324 -5.16 2.44 3.73
N TRP A 325 -6.16 3.20 3.28
CA TRP A 325 -7.29 3.61 4.11
C TRP A 325 -8.62 3.33 3.42
N ASN A 326 -9.54 2.74 4.17
CA ASN A 326 -10.91 2.53 3.76
C ASN A 326 -11.80 3.56 4.45
N GLU A 327 -12.35 4.50 3.68
CA GLU A 327 -13.20 5.57 4.22
C GLU A 327 -14.52 5.04 4.82
N ILE A 328 -15.01 3.90 4.33
CA ILE A 328 -16.28 3.30 4.78
C ILE A 328 -16.08 2.53 6.08
N THR A 329 -15.08 1.67 6.15
CA THR A 329 -14.86 0.78 7.29
C THR A 329 -13.95 1.37 8.37
N GLY A 330 -13.21 2.43 8.04
CA GLY A 330 -12.17 3.01 8.89
C GLY A 330 -10.90 2.16 9.01
N GLN A 331 -10.82 1.01 8.32
CA GLN A 331 -9.62 0.18 8.32
C GLN A 331 -8.44 0.95 7.71
N ILE A 332 -7.28 0.84 8.36
CA ILE A 332 -6.07 1.53 7.94
C ILE A 332 -4.82 0.69 8.14
N LYS A 333 -3.89 0.80 7.19
CA LYS A 333 -2.49 0.37 7.34
C LYS A 333 -1.56 1.53 7.01
N TYR A 334 -0.37 1.48 7.58
CA TYR A 334 0.68 2.49 7.43
C TYR A 334 1.88 1.86 6.72
N LEU A 335 2.38 2.50 5.66
CA LEU A 335 3.64 2.11 5.05
C LEU A 335 4.76 2.78 5.84
N ILE A 336 5.50 1.98 6.61
CA ILE A 336 6.54 2.47 7.53
C ILE A 336 7.91 2.22 6.93
N LEU A 337 8.77 3.23 7.05
CA LEU A 337 10.21 3.14 6.86
C LEU A 337 10.89 3.38 8.21
N ASP A 338 11.52 2.34 8.71
CA ASP A 338 12.03 2.25 10.07
C ASP A 338 13.51 2.66 10.17
N PRO A 339 13.84 3.84 10.73
CA PRO A 339 15.22 4.33 10.78
C PRO A 339 16.14 3.51 11.71
N HIS A 340 15.61 2.55 12.48
CA HIS A 340 16.39 1.76 13.43
C HIS A 340 17.18 0.61 12.78
N TYR A 341 17.05 0.40 11.47
CA TYR A 341 17.87 -0.58 10.75
C TYR A 341 19.35 -0.23 10.90
N THR A 342 20.19 -1.24 11.14
CA THR A 342 21.64 -1.11 11.42
C THR A 342 22.51 -1.91 10.45
N GLY A 343 21.89 -2.62 9.51
CA GLY A 343 22.60 -3.47 8.56
C GLY A 343 23.19 -2.69 7.38
N GLY A 344 23.80 -3.42 6.43
CA GLY A 344 24.23 -2.84 5.16
C GLY A 344 23.06 -2.52 4.23
N GLU A 345 23.31 -1.90 3.08
CA GLU A 345 22.27 -1.51 2.11
C GLU A 345 21.72 -2.72 1.32
N ASP A 346 21.17 -3.70 2.02
CA ASP A 346 20.58 -4.93 1.48
C ASP A 346 19.06 -4.81 1.43
N LEU A 347 18.54 -4.57 0.23
CA LEU A 347 17.11 -4.40 -0.02
C LEU A 347 16.29 -5.64 0.38
N HIS A 348 16.83 -6.84 0.19
CA HIS A 348 16.12 -8.07 0.52
C HIS A 348 15.89 -8.16 2.03
N VAL A 349 16.93 -7.88 2.82
CA VAL A 349 16.83 -7.85 4.28
C VAL A 349 15.89 -6.74 4.75
N ILE A 350 15.94 -5.55 4.13
CA ILE A 350 15.08 -4.41 4.48
C ILE A 350 13.61 -4.75 4.29
N LEU A 351 13.26 -5.43 3.18
CA LEU A 351 11.88 -5.80 2.86
C LEU A 351 11.40 -7.02 3.65
N GLU A 352 12.14 -8.14 3.64
CA GLU A 352 11.70 -9.38 4.30
C GLU A 352 11.57 -9.23 5.81
N LYS A 353 12.50 -8.51 6.45
CA LYS A 353 12.42 -8.25 7.89
C LYS A 353 11.48 -7.10 8.24
N GLY A 354 10.86 -6.47 7.24
CA GLY A 354 9.83 -5.46 7.41
C GLY A 354 10.31 -4.14 8.00
N TRP A 355 11.56 -3.74 7.72
CA TRP A 355 12.10 -2.40 8.01
C TRP A 355 11.49 -1.34 7.08
N CYS A 356 11.12 -1.75 5.87
CA CYS A 356 10.20 -1.00 5.02
C CYS A 356 9.00 -1.88 4.70
N GLY A 357 7.79 -1.51 5.13
CA GLY A 357 6.62 -2.33 4.86
C GLY A 357 5.32 -1.84 5.49
N TRP A 358 4.22 -2.47 5.09
CA TRP A 358 2.88 -2.17 5.61
C TRP A 358 2.70 -2.73 7.02
N LYS A 359 2.26 -1.88 7.94
CA LYS A 359 1.97 -2.21 9.34
C LYS A 359 0.52 -1.86 9.67
N GLY A 360 -0.15 -2.68 10.47
CA GLY A 360 -1.49 -2.37 10.96
C GLY A 360 -1.46 -1.41 12.16
N PRO A 361 -2.63 -1.00 12.68
CA PRO A 361 -2.74 -0.09 13.81
C PRO A 361 -2.09 -0.63 15.11
N GLU A 362 -1.98 -1.95 15.23
CA GLU A 362 -1.33 -2.65 16.35
C GLU A 362 0.18 -2.38 16.47
N PHE A 363 0.80 -1.82 15.43
CA PHE A 363 2.20 -1.39 15.46
C PHE A 363 2.44 -0.27 16.47
N TRP A 364 1.45 0.59 16.68
CA TRP A 364 1.57 1.71 17.60
C TRP A 364 1.27 1.30 19.03
N ASN A 365 2.12 1.71 19.98
CA ASN A 365 1.81 1.59 21.40
C ASN A 365 0.54 2.39 21.72
N LYS A 366 -0.49 1.70 22.20
CA LYS A 366 -1.85 2.22 22.39
C LYS A 366 -1.93 3.38 23.39
N ASP A 367 -1.07 3.38 24.40
CA ASP A 367 -1.12 4.30 25.54
C ASP A 367 -0.13 5.48 25.40
N ALA A 368 0.70 5.46 24.35
CA ALA A 368 1.66 6.53 24.09
C ALA A 368 1.03 7.66 23.27
N TYR A 369 1.45 8.89 23.52
CA TYR A 369 1.15 10.02 22.64
C TYR A 369 2.06 10.00 21.41
N TYR A 370 1.57 10.54 20.29
CA TYR A 370 2.32 10.68 19.06
C TYR A 370 2.17 12.06 18.45
N ASN A 371 3.27 12.59 17.96
CA ASN A 371 3.29 13.82 17.17
C ASN A 371 3.78 13.49 15.76
N LEU A 372 3.04 13.91 14.74
CA LEU A 372 3.42 13.72 13.35
C LEU A 372 3.81 15.06 12.77
N CYS A 373 5.00 15.14 12.16
CA CYS A 373 5.45 16.27 11.38
C CYS A 373 5.14 16.00 9.91
N LEU A 374 4.27 16.84 9.33
CA LEU A 374 3.76 16.78 7.96
C LEU A 374 4.37 17.94 7.15
N PRO A 375 5.52 17.75 6.48
CA PRO A 375 6.18 18.81 5.70
C PRO A 375 5.32 19.25 4.53
N GLN A 376 5.19 20.55 4.32
CA GLN A 376 4.42 21.11 3.20
C GLN A 376 5.34 21.42 2.03
N ARG A 377 4.85 21.27 0.80
CA ARG A 377 5.59 21.72 -0.38
C ARG A 377 5.69 23.24 -0.37
N PRO A 378 6.89 23.81 -0.58
CA PRO A 378 7.00 25.22 -0.93
C PRO A 378 6.14 25.50 -2.16
N LYS A 379 5.36 26.58 -2.13
CA LYS A 379 4.68 27.10 -3.31
C LYS A 379 5.73 27.81 -4.19
N ALA A 380 6.62 27.04 -4.81
CA ALA A 380 7.50 27.55 -5.84
C ALA A 380 6.68 27.73 -7.13
N ILE A 381 6.81 28.89 -7.77
CA ILE A 381 6.17 29.26 -9.05
C ILE A 381 6.93 28.61 -10.20
#